data_AF-A0A377X9S7-F1
#
_entry.id   AF-A0A377X9S7-F1
#
_cell.length_a   1.000
_cell.length_b   1.000
_cell.length_c   1.000
_cell.angle_alpha   90.00
_cell.angle_beta   90.00
_cell.angle_gamma   90.00
#
_symmetry.space_group_name_H-M   'P 1'
#
loop_
_entity.id
_entity.type
_entity.pdbx_description
1 polymer ?
#
loop_
_entity_poly.entity_id
_entity_poly.type
_entity_poly.pdbx_seq_one_letter_code
_entity_poly.pdbx_strand_id
1 'polypeptide(L)'
;MYDKYIPGQEIRFHANSHFYRGTPPTPRFIYRVTNPSTNFQLFQTGETDYDAFTSRPDDIEQLKMLGFANINLYGSSDYSQVEFNVHCPALQDKRGAPGADLRPG
;
A
#
# COMPACT_ATOMS: atom_id res chain seq x y z
N MET A 1 -6.25 20.23 2.54
CA MET A 1 -7.21 20.44 3.64
C MET A 1 -8.23 19.33 3.59
N TYR A 2 -8.52 18.71 4.73
CA TYR A 2 -9.63 17.74 4.82
C TYR A 2 -10.94 18.41 4.39
N ASP A 3 -11.76 17.69 3.65
CA ASP A 3 -13.07 18.12 3.18
C ASP A 3 -14.17 17.18 3.70
N LYS A 4 -14.07 15.89 3.34
CA LYS A 4 -15.12 14.91 3.66
C LYS A 4 -14.55 13.50 3.84
N TYR A 5 -15.18 12.71 4.69
CA TYR A 5 -14.99 11.27 4.74
C TYR A 5 -16.28 10.54 4.38
N ILE A 6 -16.19 9.52 3.53
CA ILE A 6 -17.27 8.58 3.22
C ILE A 6 -16.80 7.19 3.67
N PRO A 7 -17.38 6.63 4.74
CA PRO A 7 -16.96 5.35 5.30
C PRO A 7 -16.85 4.24 4.26
N GLY A 8 -15.69 3.58 4.24
CA GLY A 8 -15.39 2.48 3.32
C GLY A 8 -15.24 2.87 1.84
N GLN A 9 -15.37 4.16 1.49
CA GLN A 9 -15.29 4.60 0.09
C GLN A 9 -14.09 5.52 -0.14
N GLU A 10 -14.04 6.67 0.54
CA GLU A 10 -13.01 7.67 0.23
C GLU A 10 -12.87 8.77 1.29
N ILE A 11 -11.72 9.44 1.26
CA ILE A 11 -11.45 10.69 1.96
C ILE A 11 -11.17 11.76 0.92
N ARG A 12 -11.86 12.90 1.01
CA ARG A 12 -11.72 14.03 0.09
C ARG A 12 -10.93 15.15 0.75
N PHE A 13 -10.11 15.80 -0.06
CA PHE A 13 -9.34 16.96 0.31
C PHE A 13 -9.45 18.05 -0.76
N HIS A 14 -9.29 19.30 -0.35
CA HIS A 14 -9.11 20.44 -1.25
C HIS A 14 -7.79 21.16 -0.95
N ALA A 15 -7.26 21.90 -1.93
CA ALA A 15 -6.02 22.65 -1.79
C ALA A 15 -6.12 23.71 -0.69
N ASN A 16 -5.06 23.85 0.13
CA ASN A 16 -4.94 24.96 1.06
C ASN A 16 -4.31 26.16 0.35
N SER A 17 -5.09 27.21 0.05
CA SER A 17 -4.57 28.45 -0.54
C SER A 17 -3.62 29.22 0.38
N HIS A 18 -3.66 28.93 1.70
CA HIS A 18 -2.83 29.57 2.71
C HIS A 18 -1.62 28.71 3.11
N PHE A 19 -1.28 27.68 2.34
CA PHE A 19 -0.09 26.89 2.62
C PHE A 19 1.18 27.75 2.45
N TYR A 20 2.13 27.64 3.39
CA TYR A 20 3.30 28.51 3.46
C TYR A 20 4.20 28.46 2.21
N ARG A 21 4.10 27.41 1.39
CA ARG A 21 4.80 27.27 0.10
C ARG A 21 3.92 27.59 -1.11
N GLY A 22 2.78 28.24 -0.91
CA GLY A 22 1.80 28.55 -1.93
C GLY A 22 0.75 27.44 -2.14
N THR A 23 -0.27 27.75 -2.93
CA THR A 23 -1.39 26.82 -3.23
C THR A 23 -0.89 25.60 -4.01
N PRO A 24 -1.15 24.37 -3.55
CA PRO A 24 -0.86 23.17 -4.31
C PRO A 24 -1.52 23.19 -5.71
N PRO A 25 -0.84 22.71 -6.76
CA PRO A 25 -1.37 22.72 -8.12
C PRO A 25 -2.58 21.79 -8.30
N THR A 26 -2.69 20.76 -7.46
CA THR A 26 -3.81 19.82 -7.43
C THR A 26 -4.93 20.38 -6.55
N PRO A 27 -6.06 20.87 -7.10
CA PRO A 27 -7.08 21.56 -6.32
C PRO A 27 -7.91 20.60 -5.46
N ARG A 28 -8.04 19.34 -5.91
CA ARG A 28 -8.83 18.27 -5.29
C ARG A 28 -8.00 17.00 -5.22
N PHE A 29 -7.97 16.38 -4.06
CA PHE A 29 -7.33 15.08 -3.88
C PHE A 29 -8.33 14.14 -3.21
N ILE A 30 -8.50 12.95 -3.79
CA ILE A 30 -9.41 11.92 -3.27
C ILE A 30 -8.56 10.70 -2.96
N TYR A 31 -8.55 10.30 -1.70
CA TYR A 31 -7.95 9.06 -1.26
C TYR A 31 -9.03 7.99 -1.24
N ARG A 32 -9.09 7.17 -2.29
CA ARG A 32 -10.08 6.11 -2.44
C ARG A 32 -9.65 4.85 -1.68
N VAL A 33 -10.60 4.22 -1.01
CA VAL A 33 -10.39 2.93 -0.35
C VAL A 33 -10.43 1.85 -1.44
N THR A 34 -9.30 1.19 -1.67
CA THR A 34 -9.16 0.07 -2.58
C THR A 34 -8.76 -1.19 -1.81
N ASN A 35 -8.82 -2.34 -2.47
CA ASN A 35 -8.29 -3.59 -1.94
C ASN A 35 -7.51 -4.34 -3.04
N PRO A 36 -6.70 -5.35 -2.68
CA PRO A 36 -5.86 -6.08 -3.64
C PRO A 36 -6.62 -6.78 -4.78
N SER A 37 -7.94 -6.97 -4.67
CA SER A 37 -8.76 -7.57 -5.72
C SER A 37 -9.31 -6.55 -6.72
N THR A 38 -9.29 -5.25 -6.40
CA THR A 38 -9.88 -4.19 -7.25
C THR A 38 -8.92 -3.10 -7.68
N ASN A 39 -7.79 -2.91 -6.96
CA ASN A 39 -6.85 -1.81 -7.22
C ASN A 39 -6.33 -1.80 -8.68
N PHE A 40 -5.98 -2.97 -9.23
CA PHE A 40 -5.49 -3.06 -10.61
C PHE A 40 -6.54 -2.64 -11.63
N GLN A 41 -7.78 -3.12 -11.50
CA GLN A 41 -8.88 -2.78 -12.40
C GLN A 41 -9.16 -1.27 -12.36
N LEU A 42 -9.16 -0.67 -11.18
CA LEU A 42 -9.41 0.76 -11.00
C LEU A 42 -8.31 1.60 -11.65
N PHE A 43 -7.05 1.20 -11.50
CA PHE A 43 -5.93 1.88 -12.14
C PHE A 43 -5.97 1.72 -13.67
N GLN A 44 -6.21 0.50 -14.15
CA GLN A 44 -6.34 0.20 -15.58
C GLN A 44 -7.45 1.00 -16.26
N THR A 45 -8.55 1.29 -15.55
CA THR A 45 -9.70 2.03 -16.08
C THR A 45 -9.59 3.55 -15.88
N GLY A 46 -8.55 4.02 -15.18
CA GLY A 46 -8.36 5.45 -14.87
C GLY A 46 -9.24 5.97 -13.74
N GLU A 47 -9.87 5.10 -12.95
CA GLU A 47 -10.58 5.48 -11.72
C GLU A 47 -9.61 5.87 -10.59
N THR A 48 -8.37 5.37 -10.64
CA THR A 48 -7.25 5.83 -9.82
C THR A 48 -6.08 6.29 -10.68
N ASP A 49 -5.53 7.46 -10.37
CA ASP A 49 -4.33 8.00 -11.04
C ASP A 49 -3.02 7.48 -10.41
N TYR A 50 -3.09 7.02 -9.16
CA TYR A 50 -1.96 6.54 -8.37
C TYR A 50 -2.40 5.40 -7.46
N ASP A 51 -1.65 4.30 -7.45
CA ASP A 51 -1.91 3.14 -6.60
C ASP A 51 -0.61 2.40 -6.24
N ALA A 52 -0.67 1.52 -5.25
CA ALA A 52 0.44 0.69 -4.81
C ALA A 52 0.19 -0.78 -5.20
N PHE A 53 1.22 -1.39 -5.79
CA PHE A 53 1.20 -2.79 -6.24
C PHE A 53 2.40 -3.54 -5.65
N THR A 54 2.35 -4.88 -5.67
CA THR A 54 3.52 -5.64 -5.23
C THR A 54 4.65 -5.53 -6.25
N SER A 55 5.89 -5.71 -5.79
CA SER A 55 7.06 -5.68 -6.67
C SER A 55 7.34 -7.04 -7.33
N ARG A 56 6.34 -7.93 -7.41
CA ARG A 56 6.49 -9.21 -8.11
C ARG A 56 6.69 -8.98 -9.61
N PRO A 57 7.52 -9.80 -10.29
CA PRO A 57 7.75 -9.66 -11.73
C PRO A 57 6.45 -9.59 -12.54
N ASP A 58 5.50 -10.48 -12.28
CA ASP A 58 4.22 -10.56 -12.98
C ASP A 58 3.40 -9.25 -12.86
N ASP A 59 3.32 -8.68 -11.66
CA ASP A 59 2.61 -7.40 -11.43
C ASP A 59 3.28 -6.25 -12.20
N ILE A 60 4.62 -6.23 -12.23
CA ILE A 60 5.40 -5.22 -12.96
C ILE A 60 5.18 -5.36 -14.47
N GLU A 61 5.19 -6.59 -14.99
CA GLU A 61 4.92 -6.86 -16.40
C GLU A 61 3.50 -6.43 -16.78
N GLN A 62 2.53 -6.74 -15.93
CA GLN A 62 1.13 -6.36 -16.13
C GLN A 62 0.96 -4.83 -16.18
N LEU A 63 1.63 -4.10 -15.29
CA LEU A 63 1.61 -2.63 -15.29
C LEU A 63 2.29 -2.05 -16.53
N LYS A 64 3.40 -2.63 -17.01
CA LYS A 64 4.06 -2.20 -18.25
C LYS A 64 3.16 -2.39 -19.47
N MET A 65 2.38 -3.46 -19.53
CA MET A 65 1.45 -3.72 -20.64
C MET A 65 0.34 -2.66 -20.77
N LEU A 66 0.06 -1.87 -19.72
CA LEU A 66 -0.90 -0.77 -19.79
C LEU A 66 -0.41 0.38 -20.70
N GLY A 67 0.91 0.52 -20.89
CA GLY A 67 1.51 1.52 -21.77
C GLY A 67 1.51 2.97 -21.25
N PHE A 68 0.71 3.29 -20.23
CA PHE A 68 0.66 4.62 -19.59
C PHE A 68 1.20 4.65 -18.15
N ALA A 69 1.46 3.48 -17.54
CA ALA A 69 1.86 3.39 -16.14
C ALA A 69 3.30 3.88 -15.94
N ASN A 70 3.48 4.90 -15.10
CA ASN A 70 4.80 5.34 -14.64
C ASN A 70 5.17 4.58 -13.36
N ILE A 71 6.07 3.60 -13.46
CA ILE A 71 6.40 2.68 -12.37
C ILE A 71 7.59 3.21 -11.58
N ASN A 72 7.39 3.42 -10.28
CA ASN A 72 8.47 3.78 -9.35
C ASN A 72 8.67 2.64 -8.33
N LEU A 73 9.87 2.03 -8.33
CA LEU A 73 10.25 0.99 -7.39
C LEU A 73 11.03 1.59 -6.23
N TYR A 74 10.56 1.36 -5.01
CA TYR A 74 11.20 1.83 -3.78
C TYR A 74 11.17 0.74 -2.71
N GLY A 75 12.19 0.72 -1.85
CA GLY A 75 12.19 -0.15 -0.68
C GLY A 75 11.14 0.34 0.32
N SER A 76 10.31 -0.56 0.84
CA SER A 76 9.39 -0.20 1.91
C SER A 76 10.16 0.01 3.22
N SER A 77 9.67 0.91 4.08
CA SER A 77 10.12 1.03 5.47
C SER A 77 9.50 -0.01 6.41
N ASP A 78 8.68 -0.93 5.89
CA ASP A 78 7.99 -1.93 6.68
C ASP A 78 8.95 -3.02 7.20
N TYR A 79 8.69 -3.50 8.42
CA TYR A 79 9.33 -4.67 9.01
C TYR A 79 8.33 -5.82 9.11
N SER A 80 8.71 -7.02 8.67
CA SER A 80 7.86 -8.22 8.77
C SER A 80 8.21 -9.00 10.03
N GLN A 81 7.21 -9.34 10.84
CA GLN A 81 7.35 -10.16 12.03
C GLN A 81 6.46 -11.40 11.91
N VAL A 82 6.99 -12.57 12.27
CA VAL A 82 6.20 -13.78 12.43
C VAL A 82 5.88 -13.92 13.92
N GLU A 83 4.59 -13.92 14.26
CA GLU A 83 4.12 -14.12 15.64
C GLU A 83 3.36 -15.45 15.76
N PHE A 84 3.60 -16.15 16.87
CA PHE A 84 2.87 -17.38 17.19
C PHE A 84 1.71 -17.07 18.14
N ASN A 85 0.52 -17.58 17.81
CA ASN A 85 -0.62 -17.52 18.73
C ASN A 85 -0.44 -18.52 19.88
N VAL A 86 0.16 -18.07 20.98
CA VAL A 86 0.40 -18.89 22.19
C VAL A 86 -0.87 -19.27 22.96
N HIS A 87 -2.04 -18.74 22.59
CA HIS A 87 -3.32 -19.20 23.13
C HIS A 87 -3.87 -20.43 22.41
N CYS A 88 -3.35 -20.77 21.22
CA CYS A 88 -3.64 -22.03 20.55
C CYS A 88 -2.91 -23.17 21.30
N PRO A 89 -3.62 -24.21 21.81
CA PRO A 89 -2.99 -25.30 22.56
C PRO A 89 -1.83 -25.99 21.83
N ALA A 90 -1.92 -26.08 20.49
CA ALA A 90 -0.87 -26.68 19.65
C ALA A 90 0.40 -25.81 19.51
N LEU A 91 0.34 -24.53 19.88
CA LEU A 91 1.44 -23.55 19.74
C LEU A 91 1.93 -23.03 21.10
N GLN A 92 1.62 -23.74 22.18
CA GLN A 92 2.03 -23.39 23.56
C GLN A 92 3.44 -23.85 23.91
N ASP A 93 4.03 -24.77 23.14
CA ASP A 93 5.37 -25.25 23.40
C ASP A 93 6.43 -24.22 22.99
N LYS A 94 7.05 -23.60 23.99
CA LYS A 94 8.08 -22.56 23.83
C LYS A 94 9.38 -23.08 23.23
N ARG A 95 9.59 -24.40 23.11
CA ARG A 95 10.82 -24.98 22.51
C ARG A 95 10.81 -25.00 20.96
N GLY A 96 9.68 -24.64 20.33
CA GLY A 96 9.50 -24.68 18.87
C GLY A 96 9.63 -23.35 18.13
N ALA A 97 10.07 -22.26 18.76
CA ALA A 97 10.32 -21.00 18.07
C ALA A 97 11.77 -20.95 17.57
N PRO A 98 12.04 -21.06 16.24
CA PRO A 98 13.39 -20.90 15.72
C PRO A 98 13.78 -19.42 15.80
N GLY A 99 14.38 -19.05 16.92
CA GLY A 99 15.24 -17.87 17.01
C GLY A 99 16.51 -18.14 16.21
N ALA A 100 16.83 -17.21 15.32
CA ALA A 100 18.04 -17.13 14.50
C ALA A 100 19.30 -17.74 15.15
N ASP A 101 19.80 -18.84 14.56
CA ASP A 101 21.22 -19.21 14.66
C ASP A 101 21.71 -19.56 13.25
N LEU A 102 22.09 -18.53 12.50
CA LEU A 102 22.97 -18.69 11.34
C LEU A 102 24.41 -18.77 11.88
N ARG A 103 24.97 -19.98 11.93
CA ARG A 103 26.42 -20.19 11.99
C ARG A 103 26.89 -20.87 10.70
N PRO A 104 28.04 -20.45 10.14
CA PRO A 104 28.53 -20.95 8.87
C PRO A 104 29.20 -22.31 9.06
N GLY A 105 28.92 -23.22 8.13
CA GLY A 105 29.70 -24.43 7.85
C GLY A 105 30.09 -24.42 6.39
#